data_AF-A0A957W1A3-F1
#
_entry.id   AF-A0A957W1A3-F1
#
_cell.length_a   1.000
_cell.length_b   1.000
_cell.length_c   1.000
_cell.angle_alpha   90.00
_cell.angle_beta   90.00
_cell.angle_gamma   90.00
#
_symmetry.space_group_name_H-M   'P 1'
#
loop_
_entity.id
_entity.type
_entity.pdbx_description
1 polymer ?
#
loop_
_entity_poly.entity_id
_entity_poly.type
_entity_poly.pdbx_seq_one_letter_code
_entity_poly.pdbx_strand_id
1 'polypeptide(L)'
;MTPQLSDSRLANLGANTILEGFEFFQTQFNAITRRAKKRFETRDWAGMQTDATERLDSQDKMVYQIVDELRDLLDNRCENKLIWASIKAVYSGLIAHRDNWELAETFYNSVTRRIFTTSAGVDPQVEFVDTDFEVPPTKTKTLVYRTYNRSDSISALLRTIILDYQFQIPFKHLDQDIHHITDRLKTHLREIGALQVVEWAEM
;
A
#
# COMPACT_ATOMS: atom_id res chain seq x y z
N MET A 1 -34.88 -23.25 15.91
CA MET A 1 -33.63 -23.60 15.22
C MET A 1 -33.39 -22.56 14.14
N THR A 2 -32.44 -21.67 14.35
CA THR A 2 -31.94 -20.78 13.28
C THR A 2 -31.34 -21.66 12.19
N PRO A 3 -31.71 -21.49 10.91
CA PRO A 3 -31.16 -22.31 9.84
C PRO A 3 -29.66 -22.08 9.72
N GLN A 4 -28.88 -23.16 9.82
CA GLN A 4 -27.43 -23.11 9.72
C GLN A 4 -27.02 -22.68 8.30
N LEU A 5 -26.17 -21.67 8.19
CA LEU A 5 -25.68 -21.20 6.89
C LEU A 5 -24.90 -22.31 6.19
N SER A 6 -25.11 -22.44 4.87
CA SER A 6 -24.33 -23.35 4.04
C SER A 6 -22.87 -22.89 3.94
N ASP A 7 -21.97 -23.84 3.68
CA ASP A 7 -20.54 -23.56 3.57
C ASP A 7 -20.22 -22.53 2.47
N SER A 8 -20.95 -22.56 1.35
CA SER A 8 -20.82 -21.55 0.29
C SER A 8 -21.25 -20.14 0.75
N ARG A 9 -22.31 -20.03 1.57
CA ARG A 9 -22.72 -18.73 2.13
C ARG A 9 -21.70 -18.21 3.13
N LEU A 10 -21.18 -19.09 4.00
CA LEU A 10 -20.11 -18.73 4.91
C LEU A 10 -18.85 -18.29 4.17
N ALA A 11 -18.50 -18.98 3.08
CA ALA A 11 -17.33 -18.63 2.28
C ALA A 11 -17.46 -17.20 1.69
N ASN A 12 -18.63 -16.88 1.14
CA ASN A 12 -18.90 -15.55 0.62
C ASN A 12 -18.87 -14.49 1.73
N LEU A 13 -19.51 -14.74 2.87
CA LEU A 13 -19.52 -13.80 3.99
C LEU A 13 -18.11 -13.58 4.53
N GLY A 14 -17.35 -14.64 4.79
CA GLY A 14 -15.98 -14.55 5.31
C GLY A 14 -15.04 -13.81 4.35
N ALA A 15 -15.15 -14.05 3.04
CA ALA A 15 -14.36 -13.33 2.04
C ALA A 15 -14.66 -11.83 2.03
N ASN A 16 -15.94 -11.44 2.13
CA ASN A 16 -16.33 -10.04 2.22
C ASN A 16 -15.89 -9.41 3.55
N THR A 17 -16.03 -10.10 4.68
CA THR A 17 -15.53 -9.62 5.98
C THR A 17 -14.03 -9.31 5.93
N ILE A 18 -13.21 -10.19 5.33
CA ILE A 18 -11.78 -9.94 5.17
C ILE A 18 -11.52 -8.74 4.25
N LEU A 19 -12.25 -8.63 3.13
CA LEU A 19 -12.10 -7.51 2.19
C LEU A 19 -12.46 -6.17 2.83
N GLU A 20 -13.58 -6.10 3.55
CA GLU A 20 -14.02 -4.91 4.27
C GLU A 20 -12.99 -4.50 5.33
N GLY A 21 -12.43 -5.47 6.07
CA GLY A 21 -11.32 -5.22 6.99
C GLY A 21 -10.08 -4.67 6.31
N PHE A 22 -9.71 -5.22 5.14
CA PHE A 22 -8.60 -4.71 4.35
C PHE A 22 -8.85 -3.27 3.85
N GLU A 23 -10.06 -2.99 3.37
CA GLU A 23 -10.47 -1.66 2.91
C GLU A 23 -10.43 -0.61 4.01
N PHE A 24 -10.93 -0.98 5.19
CA PHE A 24 -10.87 -0.14 6.36
C PHE A 24 -9.42 0.12 6.78
N PHE A 25 -8.59 -0.92 6.86
CA PHE A 25 -7.17 -0.80 7.17
C PHE A 25 -6.46 0.16 6.19
N GLN A 26 -6.66 -0.02 4.89
CA GLN A 26 -6.07 0.85 3.87
C GLN A 26 -6.52 2.30 4.01
N THR A 27 -7.78 2.52 4.37
CA THR A 27 -8.31 3.86 4.63
C THR A 27 -7.60 4.51 5.83
N GLN A 28 -7.44 3.79 6.95
CA GLN A 28 -6.72 4.28 8.12
C GLN A 28 -5.24 4.53 7.83
N PHE A 29 -4.57 3.58 7.17
CA PHE A 29 -3.16 3.69 6.78
C PHE A 29 -2.91 4.93 5.92
N ASN A 30 -3.79 5.18 4.94
CA ASN A 30 -3.72 6.36 4.09
C ASN A 30 -4.03 7.65 4.87
N ALA A 31 -4.99 7.63 5.79
CA ALA A 31 -5.32 8.78 6.63
C ALA A 31 -4.12 9.19 7.50
N ILE A 32 -3.44 8.24 8.13
CA ILE A 32 -2.21 8.47 8.91
C ILE A 32 -1.11 9.01 7.99
N THR A 33 -0.87 8.36 6.85
CA THR A 33 0.19 8.76 5.91
C THR A 33 0.00 10.19 5.39
N ARG A 34 -1.24 10.62 5.15
CA ARG A 34 -1.54 12.00 4.71
C ARG A 34 -1.17 13.07 5.74
N ARG A 35 -1.04 12.73 7.04
CA ARG A 35 -0.62 13.67 8.08
C ARG A 35 0.84 14.11 7.92
N ALA A 36 1.67 13.30 7.27
CA ALA A 36 3.12 13.51 7.16
C ALA A 36 3.49 14.91 6.64
N LYS A 37 2.82 15.40 5.59
CA LYS A 37 3.05 16.75 5.04
C LYS A 37 2.87 17.83 6.11
N LYS A 38 1.72 17.81 6.80
CA LYS A 38 1.41 18.79 7.84
C LYS A 38 2.39 18.71 9.01
N ARG A 39 2.72 17.49 9.48
CA ARG A 39 3.69 17.30 10.58
C ARG A 39 5.06 17.85 10.22
N PHE A 40 5.53 17.61 9.00
CA PHE A 40 6.78 18.17 8.49
C PHE A 40 6.73 19.71 8.43
N GLU A 41 5.66 20.28 7.86
CA GLU A 41 5.48 21.73 7.76
C GLU A 41 5.44 22.42 9.14
N THR A 42 4.87 21.78 10.15
CA THR A 42 4.81 22.29 11.53
C THR A 42 6.00 21.89 12.41
N ARG A 43 6.99 21.15 11.86
CA ARG A 43 8.14 20.60 12.61
C ARG A 43 7.74 19.73 13.80
N ASP A 44 6.61 19.05 13.69
CA ASP A 44 6.08 18.17 14.73
C ASP A 44 6.68 16.76 14.62
N TRP A 45 7.93 16.64 15.07
CA TRP A 45 8.70 15.40 14.99
C TRP A 45 8.16 14.31 15.91
N ALA A 46 7.68 14.69 17.10
CA ALA A 46 7.06 13.77 18.03
C ALA A 46 5.75 13.20 17.46
N GLY A 47 4.94 14.04 16.82
CA GLY A 47 3.74 13.63 16.09
C GLY A 47 4.08 12.68 14.94
N MET A 48 5.15 12.94 14.20
CA MET A 48 5.60 12.05 13.11
C MET A 48 6.03 10.66 13.63
N GLN A 49 6.72 10.60 14.78
CA GLN A 49 7.07 9.34 15.42
C GLN A 49 5.83 8.60 15.93
N THR A 50 4.87 9.33 16.50
CA THR A 50 3.59 8.76 16.95
C THR A 50 2.79 8.19 15.78
N ASP A 51 2.68 8.93 14.67
CA ASP A 51 2.00 8.48 13.45
C ASP A 51 2.67 7.20 12.89
N ALA A 52 4.00 7.09 12.97
CA ALA A 52 4.72 5.87 12.55
C ALA A 52 4.38 4.65 13.43
N THR A 53 4.28 4.81 14.75
CA THR A 53 3.83 3.75 15.67
C THR A 53 2.37 3.40 15.44
N GLU A 54 1.48 4.39 15.32
CA GLU A 54 0.04 4.18 15.05
C GLU A 54 -0.16 3.33 13.79
N ARG A 55 0.64 3.59 12.74
CA ARG A 55 0.57 2.85 11.48
C ARG A 55 0.96 1.38 11.62
N LEU A 56 1.96 1.06 12.45
CA LEU A 56 2.38 -0.32 12.71
C LEU A 56 1.33 -1.07 13.54
N ASP A 57 0.83 -0.43 14.60
CA ASP A 57 -0.17 -1.05 15.50
C ASP A 57 -1.53 -1.27 14.84
N SER A 58 -1.87 -0.45 13.83
CA SER A 58 -3.18 -0.49 13.16
C SER A 58 -3.45 -1.81 12.44
N GLN A 59 -2.40 -2.44 11.87
CA GLN A 59 -2.56 -3.68 11.14
C GLN A 59 -2.95 -4.82 12.08
N ASP A 60 -2.21 -5.00 13.17
CA ASP A 60 -2.48 -6.06 14.15
C ASP A 60 -3.88 -5.92 14.75
N LYS A 61 -4.26 -4.70 15.16
CA LYS A 61 -5.60 -4.43 15.70
C LYS A 61 -6.70 -4.83 14.73
N MET A 62 -6.55 -4.46 13.45
CA MET A 62 -7.55 -4.80 12.44
C MET A 62 -7.61 -6.31 12.22
N VAL A 63 -6.47 -6.97 12.11
CA VAL A 63 -6.42 -8.43 11.93
C VAL A 63 -7.08 -9.15 13.11
N TYR A 64 -6.83 -8.75 14.35
CA TYR A 64 -7.49 -9.35 15.51
C TYR A 64 -9.01 -9.19 15.48
N GLN A 65 -9.51 -8.01 15.15
CA GLN A 65 -10.95 -7.77 15.06
C GLN A 65 -11.59 -8.66 13.98
N ILE A 66 -11.00 -8.71 12.77
CA ILE A 66 -11.52 -9.57 11.69
C ILE A 66 -11.46 -11.05 12.09
N VAL A 67 -10.40 -11.48 12.77
CA VAL A 67 -10.27 -12.86 13.26
C VAL A 67 -11.39 -13.20 14.24
N ASP A 68 -11.74 -12.30 15.14
CA ASP A 68 -12.82 -12.53 16.11
C ASP A 68 -14.19 -12.53 15.41
N GLU A 69 -14.45 -11.62 14.47
CA GLU A 69 -15.66 -11.62 13.65
C GLU A 69 -15.81 -12.92 12.82
N LEU A 70 -14.71 -13.42 12.26
CA LEU A 70 -14.70 -14.69 11.52
C LEU A 70 -14.92 -15.90 12.42
N ARG A 71 -14.38 -15.89 13.65
CA ARG A 71 -14.65 -16.95 14.65
C ARG A 71 -16.12 -17.01 14.99
N ASP A 72 -16.77 -15.87 15.19
CA ASP A 72 -18.21 -15.81 15.45
C ASP A 72 -19.04 -16.25 14.24
N LEU A 73 -18.63 -15.84 13.03
CA LEU A 73 -19.32 -16.19 11.78
C LEU A 73 -19.23 -17.69 11.46
N LEU A 74 -18.05 -18.28 11.62
CA LEU A 74 -17.77 -19.67 11.26
C LEU A 74 -18.07 -20.66 12.40
N ASP A 75 -18.07 -20.19 13.65
CA ASP A 75 -18.33 -20.97 14.87
C ASP A 75 -17.51 -22.27 14.88
N ASN A 76 -18.15 -23.43 15.05
CA ASN A 76 -17.51 -24.75 15.07
C ASN A 76 -16.80 -25.13 13.75
N ARG A 77 -16.97 -24.35 12.68
CA ARG A 77 -16.33 -24.55 11.37
C ARG A 77 -15.16 -23.59 11.14
N CYS A 78 -14.75 -22.81 12.14
CA CYS A 78 -13.68 -21.81 12.03
C CYS A 78 -12.35 -22.38 11.52
N GLU A 79 -12.01 -23.63 11.83
CA GLU A 79 -10.76 -24.28 11.38
C GLU A 79 -10.99 -25.26 10.21
N ASN A 80 -12.16 -25.23 9.55
CA ASN A 80 -12.44 -26.11 8.42
C ASN A 80 -11.73 -25.63 7.14
N LYS A 81 -10.69 -26.37 6.74
CA LYS A 81 -9.87 -26.03 5.55
C LYS A 81 -10.65 -25.95 4.25
N LEU A 82 -11.71 -26.75 4.05
CA LEU A 82 -12.50 -26.70 2.81
C LEU A 82 -13.30 -25.40 2.69
N ILE A 83 -13.77 -24.88 3.82
CA ILE A 83 -14.42 -23.57 3.87
C ILE A 83 -13.40 -22.48 3.58
N TRP A 84 -12.21 -22.54 4.18
CA TRP A 84 -11.15 -21.57 3.92
C TRP A 84 -10.62 -21.59 2.48
N ALA A 85 -10.50 -22.76 1.85
CA ALA A 85 -10.22 -22.85 0.42
C ALA A 85 -11.30 -22.16 -0.42
N SER A 86 -12.57 -22.28 0.00
CA SER A 86 -13.69 -21.58 -0.66
C SER A 86 -13.66 -20.06 -0.39
N ILE A 87 -13.32 -19.63 0.83
CA ILE A 87 -13.12 -18.21 1.18
C ILE A 87 -12.00 -17.63 0.30
N LYS A 88 -10.84 -18.31 0.22
CA LYS A 88 -9.71 -17.90 -0.61
C LYS A 88 -10.14 -17.69 -2.06
N ALA A 89 -10.85 -18.66 -2.64
CA ALA A 89 -11.31 -18.58 -4.03
C ALA A 89 -12.26 -17.40 -4.27
N VAL A 90 -13.21 -17.15 -3.37
CA VAL A 90 -14.10 -15.99 -3.47
C VAL A 90 -13.32 -14.68 -3.31
N TYR A 91 -12.43 -14.61 -2.32
CA TYR A 91 -11.60 -13.44 -2.04
C TYR A 91 -10.69 -13.08 -3.22
N SER A 92 -10.05 -14.08 -3.84
CA SER A 92 -9.23 -13.95 -5.05
C SER A 92 -10.01 -13.26 -6.18
N GLY A 93 -11.25 -13.70 -6.42
CA GLY A 93 -12.14 -13.05 -7.39
C GLY A 93 -12.50 -11.60 -7.03
N LEU A 94 -12.70 -11.30 -5.74
CA LEU A 94 -13.01 -9.96 -5.26
C LEU A 94 -11.83 -8.98 -5.43
N ILE A 95 -10.59 -9.42 -5.30
CA ILE A 95 -9.42 -8.53 -5.37
C ILE A 95 -8.85 -8.36 -6.78
N ALA A 96 -9.31 -9.15 -7.76
CA ALA A 96 -8.79 -9.16 -9.12
C ALA A 96 -8.86 -7.79 -9.85
N HIS A 97 -9.75 -6.89 -9.44
CA HIS A 97 -9.90 -5.57 -10.07
C HIS A 97 -9.13 -4.45 -9.33
N ARG A 98 -8.35 -4.79 -8.30
CA ARG A 98 -7.66 -3.84 -7.44
C ARG A 98 -6.21 -3.65 -7.89
N ASP A 99 -5.72 -2.42 -7.77
CA ASP A 99 -4.31 -2.10 -8.07
C ASP A 99 -3.36 -2.58 -6.95
N ASN A 100 -3.89 -2.82 -5.74
CA ASN A 100 -3.16 -3.24 -4.56
C ASN A 100 -3.49 -4.68 -4.13
N TRP A 101 -3.74 -5.56 -5.10
CA TRP A 101 -4.12 -6.96 -4.88
C TRP A 101 -3.07 -7.75 -4.06
N GLU A 102 -1.77 -7.48 -4.25
CA GLU A 102 -0.67 -8.12 -3.49
C GLU A 102 -0.77 -7.83 -1.98
N LEU A 103 -1.13 -6.60 -1.63
CA LEU A 103 -1.36 -6.21 -0.24
C LEU A 103 -2.62 -6.89 0.31
N ALA A 104 -3.63 -7.10 -0.54
CA ALA A 104 -4.85 -7.80 -0.16
C ALA A 104 -4.59 -9.29 0.14
N GLU A 105 -3.77 -9.96 -0.67
CA GLU A 105 -3.32 -11.35 -0.42
C GLU A 105 -2.50 -11.45 0.87
N THR A 106 -1.58 -10.50 1.10
CA THR A 106 -0.78 -10.44 2.33
C THR A 106 -1.64 -10.22 3.57
N PHE A 107 -2.65 -9.34 3.48
CA PHE A 107 -3.60 -9.09 4.56
C PHE A 107 -4.42 -10.35 4.87
N TYR A 108 -4.91 -11.02 3.83
CA TYR A 108 -5.61 -12.30 3.96
C TYR A 108 -4.74 -13.36 4.66
N ASN A 109 -3.48 -13.50 4.26
CA ASN A 109 -2.54 -14.43 4.91
C ASN A 109 -2.29 -14.07 6.39
N SER A 110 -2.34 -12.79 6.75
CA SER A 110 -2.22 -12.36 8.14
C SER A 110 -3.41 -12.84 8.97
N VAL A 111 -4.62 -12.83 8.41
CA VAL A 111 -5.84 -13.35 9.04
C VAL A 111 -5.78 -14.87 9.19
N THR A 112 -5.48 -15.60 8.11
CA THR A 112 -5.46 -17.08 8.13
C THR A 112 -4.44 -17.62 9.13
N ARG A 113 -3.24 -17.04 9.20
CA ARG A 113 -2.20 -17.46 10.16
C ARG A 113 -2.60 -17.28 11.61
N ARG A 114 -3.47 -16.33 11.91
CA ARG A 114 -4.03 -16.13 13.26
C ARG A 114 -5.17 -17.09 13.60
N ILE A 115 -5.92 -17.53 12.59
CA ILE A 115 -6.95 -18.56 12.76
C ILE A 115 -6.30 -19.93 12.97
N PHE A 116 -5.37 -20.32 12.09
CA PHE A 116 -4.78 -21.66 12.08
C PHE A 116 -3.57 -21.85 13.00
N THR A 117 -3.23 -20.83 13.83
CA THR A 117 -2.08 -20.79 14.76
C THR A 117 -0.93 -21.68 14.28
N THR A 118 -0.18 -21.19 13.28
CA THR A 118 0.76 -21.96 12.43
C THR A 118 1.68 -22.91 13.21
N SER A 119 1.17 -24.10 13.50
CA SER A 119 1.91 -25.21 14.12
C SER A 119 2.33 -26.25 13.08
N ALA A 120 1.83 -26.14 11.84
CA ALA A 120 2.02 -27.11 10.77
C ALA A 120 2.67 -26.52 9.48
N GLY A 121 3.17 -25.28 9.50
CA GLY A 121 3.76 -24.62 8.32
C GLY A 121 2.72 -23.97 7.40
N VAL A 122 3.16 -23.56 6.20
CA VAL A 122 2.36 -22.84 5.20
C VAL A 122 1.51 -23.83 4.40
N ASP A 123 0.21 -23.55 4.23
CA ASP A 123 -0.73 -24.42 3.50
C ASP A 123 -1.30 -23.71 2.25
N PRO A 124 -0.87 -24.08 1.02
CA PRO A 124 -1.31 -23.45 -0.23
C PRO A 124 -2.81 -23.54 -0.52
N GLN A 125 -3.53 -24.46 0.12
CA GLN A 125 -4.98 -24.58 -0.04
C GLN A 125 -5.73 -23.45 0.66
N VAL A 126 -5.16 -22.89 1.73
CA VAL A 126 -5.81 -21.87 2.55
C VAL A 126 -5.08 -20.54 2.54
N GLU A 127 -3.80 -20.49 2.14
CA GLU A 127 -2.97 -19.28 2.01
C GLU A 127 -2.58 -18.98 0.55
N PHE A 128 -2.31 -17.71 0.25
CA PHE A 128 -1.63 -17.28 -0.97
C PHE A 128 -0.12 -17.44 -0.79
N VAL A 129 0.43 -18.59 -1.20
CA VAL A 129 1.89 -18.82 -1.21
C VAL A 129 2.50 -18.21 -2.45
N ASP A 130 1.87 -18.52 -3.58
CA ASP A 130 1.97 -17.79 -4.83
C ASP A 130 0.63 -17.07 -5.05
N THR A 131 0.67 -16.02 -5.84
CA THR A 131 -0.55 -15.35 -6.29
C THR A 131 -1.35 -16.27 -7.21
N ASP A 132 -2.67 -16.14 -7.16
CA ASP A 132 -3.56 -16.84 -8.10
C ASP A 132 -3.56 -16.17 -9.50
N PHE A 133 -2.86 -15.04 -9.68
CA PHE A 133 -2.80 -14.31 -10.95
C PHE A 133 -1.51 -14.60 -11.73
N GLU A 134 -1.63 -15.18 -12.94
CA GLU A 134 -0.47 -15.41 -13.83
C GLU A 134 0.19 -14.10 -14.32
N VAL A 135 -0.62 -13.06 -14.45
CA VAL A 135 -0.20 -11.69 -14.79
C VAL A 135 -0.93 -10.72 -13.86
N PRO A 136 -0.35 -9.54 -13.55
CA PRO A 136 -1.04 -8.54 -12.75
C PRO A 136 -2.46 -8.31 -13.30
N PRO A 137 -3.50 -8.50 -12.49
CA PRO A 137 -4.88 -8.56 -12.97
C PRO A 137 -5.40 -7.16 -13.32
N THR A 138 -4.69 -6.12 -12.91
CA THR A 138 -4.90 -4.72 -13.29
C THR A 138 -3.71 -4.18 -14.08
N LYS A 139 -4.00 -3.32 -15.06
CA LYS A 139 -2.97 -2.51 -15.74
C LYS A 139 -2.77 -1.22 -14.94
N THR A 140 -1.54 -0.76 -14.81
CA THR A 140 -1.21 0.54 -14.18
C THR A 140 -2.03 1.66 -14.81
N LYS A 141 -2.99 2.23 -14.05
CA LYS A 141 -3.90 3.28 -14.55
C LYS A 141 -3.35 4.69 -14.33
N THR A 142 -2.53 4.86 -13.30
CA THR A 142 -2.02 6.18 -12.87
C THR A 142 -0.50 6.11 -12.81
N LEU A 143 0.18 7.07 -13.44
CA LEU A 143 1.61 7.22 -13.30
C LEU A 143 1.93 7.68 -11.88
N VAL A 144 2.86 6.99 -11.22
CA VAL A 144 3.38 7.37 -9.89
C VAL A 144 4.43 8.49 -9.97
N TYR A 145 4.72 8.95 -11.18
CA TYR A 145 5.65 10.02 -11.49
C TYR A 145 4.97 11.10 -12.33
N ARG A 146 5.59 12.29 -12.37
CA ARG A 146 5.24 13.39 -13.26
C ARG A 146 6.37 13.60 -14.27
N THR A 147 6.01 13.81 -15.53
CA THR A 147 6.97 14.16 -16.58
C THR A 147 7.06 15.68 -16.71
N TYR A 148 8.26 16.22 -16.57
CA TYR A 148 8.58 17.62 -16.76
C TYR A 148 9.33 17.77 -18.07
N ASN A 149 8.73 18.49 -19.02
CA ASN A 149 9.34 18.74 -20.32
C ASN A 149 10.51 19.72 -20.23
N ARG A 150 11.31 19.76 -21.30
CA ARG A 150 12.44 20.66 -21.48
C ARG A 150 12.10 22.10 -21.06
N SER A 151 12.99 22.68 -20.27
CA SER A 151 13.00 24.09 -19.92
C SER A 151 14.20 24.80 -20.56
N ASP A 152 14.26 26.12 -20.45
CA ASP A 152 15.34 26.95 -20.99
C ASP A 152 16.70 26.61 -20.35
N SER A 153 16.70 26.06 -19.13
CA SER A 153 17.90 25.55 -18.47
C SER A 153 17.57 24.43 -17.48
N ILE A 154 18.59 23.62 -17.13
CA ILE A 154 18.50 22.62 -16.06
C ILE A 154 18.06 23.26 -14.73
N SER A 155 18.55 24.46 -14.42
CA SER A 155 18.18 25.18 -13.20
C SER A 155 16.70 25.57 -13.19
N ALA A 156 16.16 26.02 -14.33
CA ALA A 156 14.74 26.34 -14.46
C ALA A 156 13.86 25.08 -14.35
N LEU A 157 14.28 23.97 -14.95
CA LEU A 157 13.61 22.67 -14.82
C LEU A 157 13.57 22.20 -13.35
N LEU A 158 14.71 22.22 -12.66
CA LEU A 158 14.81 21.86 -11.24
C LEU A 158 13.96 22.76 -10.35
N ARG A 159 13.92 24.08 -10.65
CA ARG A 159 13.03 25.01 -9.94
C ARG A 159 11.57 24.58 -10.06
N THR A 160 11.11 24.26 -11.26
CA THR A 160 9.73 23.81 -11.50
C THR A 160 9.43 22.55 -10.72
N ILE A 161 10.31 21.53 -10.77
CA ILE A 161 10.16 20.27 -10.03
C ILE A 161 10.04 20.53 -8.53
N ILE A 162 10.96 21.30 -7.95
CA ILE A 162 11.00 21.54 -6.50
C ILE A 162 9.76 22.31 -6.02
N LEU A 163 9.29 23.29 -6.79
CA LEU A 163 8.12 24.10 -6.43
C LEU A 163 6.78 23.36 -6.58
N ASP A 164 6.72 22.31 -7.41
CA ASP A 164 5.50 21.54 -7.66
C ASP A 164 5.03 20.70 -6.46
N TYR A 165 5.90 20.45 -5.47
CA TYR A 165 5.55 19.75 -4.23
C TYR A 165 4.71 20.61 -3.25
N GLN A 166 4.60 21.93 -3.50
CA GLN A 166 3.65 22.85 -2.84
C GLN A 166 3.68 22.81 -1.30
N PHE A 167 4.86 22.79 -0.69
CA PHE A 167 5.00 22.95 0.76
C PHE A 167 4.56 24.36 1.20
N GLN A 168 3.88 24.46 2.34
CA GLN A 168 3.42 25.73 2.93
C GLN A 168 4.51 26.46 3.75
N ILE A 169 5.76 25.99 3.65
CA ILE A 169 6.92 26.60 4.30
C ILE A 169 7.91 27.10 3.25
N PRO A 170 8.50 28.29 3.43
CA PRO A 170 9.48 28.81 2.49
C PRO A 170 10.79 28.01 2.59
N PHE A 171 11.43 27.82 1.44
CA PHE A 171 12.81 27.37 1.38
C PHE A 171 13.74 28.43 1.98
N LYS A 172 14.76 28.00 2.73
CA LYS A 172 15.74 28.92 3.32
C LYS A 172 16.58 29.61 2.24
N HIS A 173 17.09 28.84 1.28
CA HIS A 173 17.98 29.32 0.21
C HIS A 173 17.69 28.62 -1.13
N LEU A 174 16.46 28.73 -1.64
CA LEU A 174 16.00 28.01 -2.85
C LEU A 174 16.97 28.14 -4.04
N ASP A 175 17.41 29.35 -4.34
CA ASP A 175 18.26 29.62 -5.50
C ASP A 175 19.66 28.97 -5.35
N GLN A 176 20.19 28.97 -4.13
CA GLN A 176 21.46 28.34 -3.80
C GLN A 176 21.36 26.81 -3.88
N ASP A 177 20.28 26.24 -3.33
CA ASP A 177 20.05 24.79 -3.37
C ASP A 177 19.91 24.30 -4.82
N ILE A 178 19.16 25.04 -5.65
CA ILE A 178 19.04 24.76 -7.09
C ILE A 178 20.39 24.84 -7.80
N HIS A 179 21.22 25.84 -7.47
CA HIS A 179 22.55 25.99 -8.06
C HIS A 179 23.44 24.78 -7.74
N HIS A 180 23.47 24.35 -6.47
CA HIS A 180 24.23 23.17 -6.05
C HIS A 180 23.76 21.88 -6.75
N ILE A 181 22.45 21.66 -6.86
CA ILE A 181 21.90 20.50 -7.57
C ILE A 181 22.25 20.57 -9.06
N THR A 182 22.14 21.75 -9.68
CA THR A 182 22.45 21.97 -11.09
C THR A 182 23.91 21.64 -11.40
N ASP A 183 24.85 22.12 -10.59
CA ASP A 183 26.28 21.89 -10.79
C ASP A 183 26.65 20.42 -10.62
N ARG A 184 26.04 19.75 -9.62
CA ARG A 184 26.21 18.31 -9.42
C ARG A 184 25.68 17.52 -10.61
N LEU A 185 24.49 17.85 -11.10
CA LEU A 185 23.88 17.17 -12.25
C LEU A 185 24.69 17.40 -13.53
N LYS A 186 25.15 18.62 -13.80
CA LYS A 186 26.00 18.92 -14.97
C LYS A 186 27.33 18.18 -14.92
N THR A 187 27.97 18.11 -13.75
CA THR A 187 29.20 17.34 -13.57
C THR A 187 28.96 15.87 -13.90
N HIS A 188 27.89 15.29 -13.35
CA HIS A 188 27.55 13.89 -13.61
C HIS A 188 27.24 13.62 -15.08
N LEU A 189 26.46 14.49 -15.75
CA LEU A 189 26.15 14.36 -17.18
C LEU A 189 27.43 14.41 -18.04
N ARG A 190 28.42 15.21 -17.67
CA ARG A 190 29.74 15.25 -18.34
C ARG A 190 30.51 13.95 -18.15
N GLU A 191 30.53 13.41 -16.93
CA GLU A 191 31.24 12.16 -16.61
C GLU A 191 30.70 10.97 -17.44
N ILE A 192 29.38 10.92 -17.67
CA ILE A 192 28.75 9.86 -18.46
C ILE A 192 28.70 10.16 -19.98
N GLY A 193 29.29 11.28 -20.42
CA GLY A 193 29.31 11.67 -21.84
C GLY A 193 27.94 12.08 -22.41
N ALA A 194 26.96 12.40 -21.56
CA ALA A 194 25.63 12.80 -21.99
C ALA A 194 25.57 14.28 -22.44
N LEU A 195 24.59 14.60 -23.28
CA LEU A 195 24.28 15.99 -23.64
C LEU A 195 23.92 16.80 -22.38
N GLN A 196 24.41 18.04 -22.26
CA GLN A 196 24.07 18.93 -21.14
C GLN A 196 22.65 19.53 -21.26
N VAL A 197 21.80 18.90 -22.05
CA VAL A 197 20.41 19.30 -22.32
C VAL A 197 19.52 18.15 -21.84
N VAL A 198 18.58 18.48 -20.96
CA VAL A 198 17.58 17.54 -20.48
C VAL A 198 16.30 17.78 -21.28
N GLU A 199 15.89 16.80 -22.08
CA GLU A 199 14.67 16.89 -22.90
C GLU A 199 13.41 16.72 -22.07
N TRP A 200 13.46 15.87 -21.05
CA TRP A 200 12.41 15.68 -20.06
C TRP A 200 12.99 15.02 -18.81
N ALA A 201 12.28 15.11 -17.70
CA ALA A 201 12.59 14.42 -16.45
C ALA A 201 11.32 13.79 -15.86
N GLU A 202 11.44 12.60 -15.28
CA GLU A 202 10.38 11.92 -14.54
C GLU A 202 10.73 11.94 -13.04
N MET A 203 9.80 12.41 -12.20
CA MET A 203 9.96 12.56 -10.74
C MET A 203 8.72 12.12 -9.98
#